data_AF-F9PA49-F1
#
_entry.id   AF-F9PA49-F1
#
_cell.length_a   1.000
_cell.length_b   1.000
_cell.length_c   1.000
_cell.angle_alpha   90.00
_cell.angle_beta   90.00
_cell.angle_gamma   90.00
#
_symmetry.space_group_name_H-M   'P 1'
#
loop_
_entity.id
_entity.type
_entity.pdbx_description
1 polymer ?
#
loop_
_entity_poly.entity_id
_entity_poly.type
_entity_poly.pdbx_seq_one_letter_code
_entity_poly.pdbx_strand_id
1 'polypeptide(L)'
;MMMFWIKFDSPFTYLLGFLLASLSAAAMILATRVLHEKTPDLKEPLVLTVIADTSYGVYLFHWPFYTIFSQLRGNLPAVMLTSLLSLAFAGLSFYVIEPIIAGKSPAFLGWDLHFTQLKKVLAMSSVGLLLISLLAIGLAPKIGAFETDMLVNGLHQADTKLNRTKSLAEKGEASSYNIADGVTIIGDSVTLRASTPLKEVLPDAQVDAQGSRNTAQAREIMSNNAAAGGLLKTVVVATGVNIVFNYEEELNELVKTLPKGHRLILVTPYDGNSDKYDNPVAEKHAQYARELAKKYAYVTIADWNTTAKQHPEIWVGSDHIHFGEDADTIAAGSRLYAQEIQKAVTKAADGPVKHK
;
A
#
# COMPACT_ATOMS: atom_id res chain seq x y z
N MET A 1 -14.12 26.96 2.52
CA MET A 1 -13.13 27.97 2.96
C MET A 1 -11.93 27.33 3.62
N MET A 2 -12.08 26.51 4.68
CA MET A 2 -10.93 25.90 5.40
C MET A 2 -9.96 25.07 4.53
N MET A 3 -10.46 24.31 3.55
CA MET A 3 -9.61 23.51 2.63
C MET A 3 -8.57 24.32 1.85
N PHE A 4 -8.76 25.63 1.66
CA PHE A 4 -7.80 26.46 0.93
C PHE A 4 -6.66 27.00 1.81
N TRP A 5 -6.81 26.95 3.14
CA TRP A 5 -5.88 27.61 4.07
C TRP A 5 -5.27 26.65 5.10
N ILE A 6 -5.83 25.46 5.25
CA ILE A 6 -5.41 24.46 6.23
C ILE A 6 -4.97 23.21 5.47
N LYS A 7 -3.69 22.84 5.60
CA LYS A 7 -3.16 21.62 4.99
C LYS A 7 -3.69 20.37 5.71
N PHE A 8 -3.97 19.32 4.94
CA PHE A 8 -4.51 18.07 5.46
C PHE A 8 -3.58 17.38 6.47
N ASP A 9 -2.27 17.52 6.30
CA ASP A 9 -1.21 16.91 7.12
C ASP A 9 -0.89 17.71 8.40
N SER A 10 -1.52 18.87 8.62
CA SER A 10 -1.25 19.69 9.80
C SER A 10 -1.87 19.08 11.07
N PRO A 11 -1.13 18.99 12.19
CA PRO A 11 -1.69 18.57 13.49
C PRO A 11 -2.89 19.42 13.92
N PHE A 12 -2.91 20.71 13.55
CA PHE A 12 -4.03 21.61 13.84
C PHE A 12 -5.33 21.14 13.16
N THR A 13 -5.24 20.59 11.96
CA THR A 13 -6.39 20.08 11.19
C THR A 13 -7.13 19.00 11.96
N TYR A 14 -6.38 18.07 12.54
CA TYR A 14 -6.93 16.95 13.30
C TYR A 14 -7.43 17.37 14.68
N LEU A 15 -6.69 18.24 15.37
CA LEU A 15 -7.01 18.62 16.75
C LEU A 15 -8.15 19.64 16.85
N LEU A 16 -8.21 20.62 15.94
CA LEU A 16 -9.16 21.74 15.98
C LEU A 16 -9.88 21.98 14.66
N GLY A 17 -9.22 21.73 13.53
CA GLY A 17 -9.77 21.99 12.19
C GLY A 17 -11.09 21.25 11.94
N PHE A 18 -11.14 19.93 12.23
CA PHE A 18 -12.37 19.14 12.06
C PHE A 18 -13.49 19.56 13.01
N LEU A 19 -13.16 19.95 14.24
CA LEU A 19 -14.16 20.46 15.18
C LEU A 19 -14.77 21.76 14.68
N LEU A 20 -13.94 22.71 14.25
CA LEU A 20 -14.40 23.99 13.69
C LEU A 20 -15.22 23.80 12.41
N ALA A 21 -14.80 22.88 11.53
CA ALA A 21 -15.56 22.55 10.33
C ALA A 21 -16.94 21.97 10.69
N SER A 22 -17.02 21.09 11.68
CA SER A 22 -18.27 20.49 12.15
C SER A 22 -19.21 21.53 12.78
N LEU A 23 -18.67 22.42 13.62
CA LEU A 23 -19.43 23.51 14.22
C LEU A 23 -19.95 24.49 13.16
N SER A 24 -19.12 24.79 12.14
CA SER A 24 -19.51 25.65 11.02
C SER A 24 -20.63 25.00 10.18
N ALA A 25 -20.53 23.70 9.91
CA ALA A 25 -21.59 22.95 9.23
C ALA A 25 -22.88 22.93 10.04
N ALA A 26 -22.81 22.71 11.36
CA ALA A 26 -23.98 22.77 12.24
C ALA A 26 -24.62 24.16 12.23
N ALA A 27 -23.83 25.23 12.34
CA ALA A 27 -24.31 26.61 12.25
C ALA A 27 -24.96 26.89 10.89
N MET A 28 -24.40 26.39 9.78
CA MET A 28 -24.96 26.52 8.44
C MET A 28 -26.29 25.78 8.30
N ILE A 29 -26.41 24.56 8.82
CA ILE A 29 -27.67 23.80 8.83
C ILE A 29 -28.75 24.54 9.65
N LEU A 30 -28.39 25.05 10.83
CA LEU A 30 -29.32 25.84 11.65
C LEU A 30 -29.75 27.12 10.94
N ALA A 31 -28.82 27.87 10.35
CA ALA A 31 -29.11 29.11 9.63
C ALA A 31 -30.01 28.85 8.40
N THR A 32 -29.72 27.82 7.63
CA THR A 32 -30.53 27.44 6.46
C THR A 32 -31.91 26.94 6.87
N ARG A 33 -32.03 26.21 7.99
CA ARG A 33 -33.34 25.82 8.54
C ARG A 33 -34.17 27.03 8.96
N VAL A 34 -33.57 27.99 9.68
CA VAL A 34 -34.26 29.23 10.09
C VAL A 34 -34.66 30.04 8.86
N LEU A 35 -33.80 30.13 7.84
CA LEU A 35 -34.10 30.81 6.59
C LEU A 35 -35.31 30.18 5.89
N HIS A 36 -35.34 28.85 5.79
CA HIS A 36 -36.47 28.11 5.21
C HIS A 36 -37.79 28.40 5.95
N GLU A 37 -37.78 28.41 7.29
CA GLU A 37 -38.96 28.75 8.10
C GLU A 37 -39.42 30.21 7.93
N LYS A 38 -38.50 31.13 7.63
CA LYS A 38 -38.80 32.55 7.35
C LYS A 38 -39.21 32.83 5.91
N THR A 39 -39.04 31.87 4.99
CA THR A 39 -39.32 32.05 3.56
C THR A 39 -40.21 30.94 3.00
N PRO A 40 -41.40 30.69 3.61
CA PRO A 40 -42.24 29.53 3.28
C PRO A 40 -42.75 29.52 1.83
N ASP A 41 -42.92 30.69 1.21
CA ASP A 41 -43.44 30.82 -0.15
C ASP A 41 -42.34 30.95 -1.22
N LEU A 42 -41.08 31.03 -0.81
CA LEU A 42 -39.96 31.14 -1.73
C LEU A 42 -39.61 29.76 -2.27
N LYS A 43 -39.86 29.53 -3.57
CA LYS A 43 -39.45 28.30 -4.24
C LYS A 43 -37.94 28.26 -4.38
N GLU A 44 -37.35 27.13 -4.02
CA GLU A 44 -35.92 26.91 -4.22
C GLU A 44 -35.54 26.93 -5.71
N PRO A 45 -34.35 27.44 -6.07
CA PRO A 45 -33.86 27.36 -7.43
C PRO A 45 -33.72 25.92 -7.89
N LEU A 46 -34.32 25.59 -9.03
CA LEU A 46 -34.36 24.25 -9.60
C LEU A 46 -32.99 23.54 -9.64
N VAL A 47 -31.94 24.26 -10.04
CA VAL A 47 -30.58 23.70 -10.14
C VAL A 47 -30.05 23.24 -8.77
N LEU A 48 -30.30 24.02 -7.72
CA LEU A 48 -29.86 23.68 -6.37
C LEU A 48 -30.64 22.48 -5.83
N THR A 49 -31.94 22.42 -6.09
CA THR A 49 -32.78 21.27 -5.73
C THR A 49 -32.31 20.00 -6.42
N VAL A 50 -32.01 20.04 -7.73
CA VAL A 50 -31.50 18.86 -8.46
C VAL A 50 -30.14 18.39 -7.90
N ILE A 51 -29.24 19.31 -7.59
CA ILE A 51 -27.95 18.97 -6.97
C ILE A 51 -28.17 18.37 -5.57
N ALA A 52 -29.08 18.94 -4.77
CA ALA A 52 -29.38 18.45 -3.43
C ALA A 52 -29.97 17.04 -3.47
N ASP A 53 -31.01 16.83 -4.28
CA ASP A 53 -31.71 15.56 -4.49
C ASP A 53 -30.76 14.44 -4.94
N THR A 54 -29.83 14.76 -5.85
CA THR A 54 -28.93 13.77 -6.44
C THR A 54 -27.58 13.64 -5.73
N SER A 55 -27.29 14.49 -4.74
CA SER A 55 -25.98 14.57 -4.06
C SER A 55 -25.49 13.23 -3.51
N TYR A 56 -26.39 12.47 -2.87
CA TYR A 56 -26.07 11.14 -2.35
C TYR A 56 -25.78 10.12 -3.47
N GLY A 57 -26.59 10.11 -4.53
CA GLY A 57 -26.36 9.24 -5.68
C GLY A 57 -25.02 9.54 -6.38
N VAL A 58 -24.70 10.83 -6.55
CA VAL A 58 -23.40 11.25 -7.11
C VAL A 58 -22.25 10.76 -6.24
N TYR A 59 -22.37 10.86 -4.91
CA TYR A 59 -21.38 10.32 -3.98
C TYR A 59 -21.19 8.80 -4.15
N LEU A 60 -22.24 8.03 -4.45
CA LEU A 60 -22.09 6.60 -4.71
C LEU A 60 -21.46 6.28 -6.07
N PHE A 61 -21.83 7.02 -7.13
CA PHE A 61 -21.41 6.70 -8.49
C PHE A 61 -20.05 7.27 -8.89
N HIS A 62 -19.61 8.38 -8.29
CA HIS A 62 -18.40 9.07 -8.77
C HIS A 62 -17.13 8.23 -8.64
N TRP A 63 -16.98 7.44 -7.57
CA TRP A 63 -15.74 6.70 -7.36
C TRP A 63 -15.62 5.45 -8.27
N PRO A 64 -16.65 4.60 -8.42
CA PRO A 64 -16.61 3.52 -9.40
C PRO A 64 -16.36 4.03 -10.83
N PHE A 65 -17.05 5.10 -11.24
CA PHE A 65 -16.87 5.67 -12.58
C PHE A 65 -15.49 6.27 -12.78
N TYR A 66 -14.96 7.02 -11.81
CA TYR A 66 -13.62 7.58 -11.94
C TYR A 66 -12.55 6.50 -12.00
N THR A 67 -12.68 5.41 -11.22
CA THR A 67 -11.78 4.26 -11.30
C THR A 67 -11.78 3.64 -12.71
N ILE A 68 -12.96 3.39 -13.28
CA ILE A 68 -13.08 2.83 -14.63
C ILE A 68 -12.52 3.79 -15.69
N PHE A 69 -12.92 5.06 -15.65
CA PHE A 69 -12.54 6.01 -16.72
C PHE A 69 -11.09 6.48 -16.63
N SER A 70 -10.48 6.51 -15.44
CA SER A 70 -9.05 6.82 -15.28
C SER A 70 -8.15 5.72 -15.84
N GLN A 71 -8.62 4.48 -15.90
CA GLN A 71 -7.92 3.38 -16.60
C GLN A 71 -8.06 3.47 -18.12
N LEU A 72 -9.18 3.98 -18.63
CA LEU A 72 -9.48 4.00 -20.06
C LEU A 72 -9.05 5.29 -20.76
N ARG A 73 -8.86 6.39 -20.02
CA ARG A 73 -8.66 7.74 -20.55
C ARG A 73 -7.71 8.53 -19.66
N GLY A 74 -7.13 9.61 -20.21
CA GLY A 74 -6.42 10.60 -19.41
C GLY A 74 -7.33 11.27 -18.36
N ASN A 75 -6.72 11.86 -17.33
CA ASN A 75 -7.41 12.37 -16.15
C ASN A 75 -8.57 13.34 -16.46
N LEU A 76 -8.34 14.36 -17.30
CA LEU A 76 -9.37 15.38 -17.57
C LEU A 76 -10.64 14.79 -18.24
N PRO A 77 -10.55 14.01 -19.32
CA PRO A 77 -11.70 13.26 -19.85
C PRO A 77 -12.35 12.32 -18.83
N ALA A 78 -11.57 11.66 -17.98
CA ALA A 78 -12.09 10.75 -16.95
C ALA A 78 -12.95 11.49 -15.93
N VAL A 79 -12.49 12.66 -15.44
CA VAL A 79 -13.26 13.52 -14.53
C VAL A 79 -14.55 14.03 -15.19
N MET A 80 -14.48 14.47 -16.45
CA MET A 80 -15.67 14.95 -17.16
C MET A 80 -16.73 13.84 -17.31
N LEU A 81 -16.29 12.65 -17.74
CA LEU A 81 -17.19 11.52 -17.94
C LEU A 81 -17.76 11.01 -16.62
N THR A 82 -16.94 10.99 -15.57
CA THR A 82 -17.37 10.66 -14.20
C THR A 82 -18.45 11.61 -13.73
N SER A 83 -18.23 12.92 -13.80
CA SER A 83 -19.19 13.91 -13.32
C SER A 83 -20.51 13.82 -14.10
N LEU A 84 -20.43 13.71 -15.43
CA LEU A 84 -21.60 13.60 -16.29
C LEU A 84 -22.42 12.34 -15.99
N LEU A 85 -21.78 11.17 -15.96
CA LEU A 85 -22.48 9.91 -15.73
C LEU A 85 -22.94 9.74 -14.30
N SER A 86 -22.21 10.27 -13.31
CA SER A 86 -22.66 10.27 -11.92
C SER A 86 -23.93 11.07 -11.74
N LEU A 87 -24.01 12.28 -12.33
CA LEU A 87 -25.21 13.10 -12.31
C LEU A 87 -26.37 12.42 -13.06
N ALA A 88 -26.11 11.84 -14.23
CA ALA A 88 -27.13 11.16 -15.02
C ALA A 88 -27.71 9.94 -14.28
N PHE A 89 -26.86 9.10 -13.70
CA PHE A 89 -27.27 7.90 -12.98
C PHE A 89 -27.91 8.22 -11.63
N ALA A 90 -27.39 9.22 -10.91
CA ALA A 90 -28.02 9.71 -9.69
C ALA A 90 -29.42 10.30 -9.96
N GLY A 91 -29.56 11.10 -11.03
CA GLY A 91 -30.85 11.63 -11.47
C GLY A 91 -31.83 10.53 -11.88
N LEU A 92 -31.36 9.53 -12.63
CA LEU A 92 -32.17 8.36 -12.98
C LEU A 92 -32.60 7.57 -11.74
N SER A 93 -31.70 7.39 -10.77
CA SER A 93 -32.00 6.72 -9.50
C SER A 93 -33.11 7.46 -8.75
N PHE A 94 -32.87 8.75 -8.46
CA PHE A 94 -33.72 9.53 -7.57
C PHE A 94 -35.08 9.89 -8.17
N TYR A 95 -35.13 10.34 -9.44
CA TYR A 95 -36.38 10.81 -10.04
C TYR A 95 -37.19 9.70 -10.73
N VAL A 96 -36.56 8.56 -11.06
CA VAL A 96 -37.22 7.49 -11.81
C VAL A 96 -37.28 6.20 -11.01
N ILE A 97 -36.14 5.64 -10.62
CA ILE A 97 -36.09 4.29 -10.02
C ILE A 97 -36.70 4.27 -8.62
N GLU A 98 -36.31 5.19 -7.74
CA GLU A 98 -36.78 5.24 -6.35
C GLU A 98 -38.29 5.46 -6.23
N PRO A 99 -38.93 6.42 -6.94
CA PRO A 99 -40.38 6.57 -6.93
C PRO A 99 -41.10 5.32 -7.41
N ILE A 100 -40.61 4.69 -8.48
CA ILE A 100 -41.16 3.45 -9.04
C ILE A 100 -41.16 2.33 -8.00
N ILE A 101 -40.05 2.14 -7.28
CA ILE A 101 -39.90 1.14 -6.21
C ILE A 101 -40.84 1.48 -5.03
N ALA A 102 -40.94 2.75 -4.67
CA ALA A 102 -41.84 3.25 -3.62
C ALA A 102 -43.34 3.21 -4.01
N GLY A 103 -43.68 2.75 -5.22
CA GLY A 103 -45.06 2.68 -5.71
C GLY A 103 -45.64 4.02 -6.17
N LYS A 104 -44.82 5.06 -6.28
CA LYS A 104 -45.20 6.41 -6.76
C LYS A 104 -45.00 6.53 -8.28
N SER A 105 -45.69 7.47 -8.90
CA SER A 105 -45.41 7.86 -10.29
C SER A 105 -44.11 8.67 -10.32
N PRO A 106 -43.11 8.28 -11.12
CA PRO A 106 -41.91 9.08 -11.26
C PRO A 106 -42.27 10.35 -12.02
N ALA A 107 -41.78 11.48 -11.52
CA ALA A 107 -41.97 12.77 -12.14
C ALA A 107 -40.64 13.51 -12.13
N PHE A 108 -40.30 14.14 -13.25
CA PHE A 108 -39.12 14.99 -13.35
C PHE A 108 -39.54 16.36 -13.86
N LEU A 109 -39.19 17.42 -13.12
CA LEU A 109 -39.53 18.80 -13.51
C LEU A 109 -41.03 19.05 -13.76
N GLY A 110 -41.93 18.27 -13.13
CA GLY A 110 -43.38 18.37 -13.34
C GLY A 110 -43.91 17.57 -14.54
N TRP A 111 -43.08 16.75 -15.16
CA TRP A 111 -43.47 15.83 -16.23
C TRP A 111 -43.65 14.42 -15.66
N ASP A 112 -44.85 13.87 -15.80
CA ASP A 112 -45.12 12.49 -15.40
C ASP A 112 -44.44 11.52 -16.37
N LEU A 113 -43.60 10.64 -15.81
CA LEU A 113 -42.86 9.63 -16.56
C LEU A 113 -43.57 8.28 -16.40
N HIS A 114 -44.17 7.77 -17.47
CA HIS A 114 -44.93 6.52 -17.41
C HIS A 114 -44.11 5.35 -17.96
N PHE A 115 -43.44 4.61 -17.08
CA PHE A 115 -42.67 3.41 -17.46
C PHE A 115 -43.28 2.13 -16.88
N THR A 116 -44.32 1.60 -17.52
CA THR A 116 -45.06 0.41 -17.06
C THR A 116 -44.22 -0.88 -17.05
N GLN A 117 -43.21 -0.99 -17.91
CA GLN A 117 -42.33 -2.16 -18.00
C GLN A 117 -41.05 -2.04 -17.16
N LEU A 118 -40.66 -0.83 -16.75
CA LEU A 118 -39.39 -0.59 -16.06
C LEU A 118 -39.35 -1.30 -14.69
N LYS A 119 -40.49 -1.42 -13.98
CA LYS A 119 -40.60 -2.24 -12.75
C LYS A 119 -40.16 -3.69 -12.98
N LYS A 120 -40.61 -4.30 -14.07
CA LYS A 120 -40.29 -5.69 -14.41
C LYS A 120 -38.82 -5.83 -14.79
N VAL A 121 -38.31 -4.90 -15.61
CA VAL A 121 -36.89 -4.88 -16.01
C VAL A 121 -35.98 -4.72 -14.80
N LEU A 122 -36.26 -3.76 -13.92
CA LEU A 122 -35.49 -3.53 -12.69
C LEU A 122 -35.51 -4.77 -11.79
N ALA A 123 -36.69 -5.35 -11.53
CA ALA A 123 -36.80 -6.56 -10.71
C ALA A 123 -36.00 -7.74 -11.31
N MET A 124 -36.11 -7.98 -12.62
CA MET A 124 -35.35 -9.03 -13.30
C MET A 124 -33.84 -8.78 -13.27
N SER A 125 -33.41 -7.55 -13.49
CA SER A 125 -32.00 -7.15 -13.39
C SER A 125 -31.46 -7.32 -11.98
N SER A 126 -32.23 -6.95 -10.96
CA SER A 126 -31.85 -7.15 -9.55
C SER A 126 -31.72 -8.63 -9.20
N VAL A 127 -32.64 -9.48 -9.66
CA VAL A 127 -32.54 -10.93 -9.49
C VAL A 127 -31.32 -11.49 -10.22
N GLY A 128 -31.07 -11.05 -11.45
CA GLY A 128 -29.89 -11.43 -12.22
C GLY A 128 -28.59 -11.04 -11.52
N LEU A 129 -28.48 -9.80 -11.05
CA LEU A 129 -27.33 -9.31 -10.30
C LEU A 129 -27.14 -10.06 -8.98
N LEU A 130 -28.22 -10.37 -8.26
CA LEU A 130 -28.17 -11.18 -7.05
C LEU A 130 -27.64 -12.59 -7.35
N LEU A 131 -28.13 -13.24 -8.40
CA LEU A 131 -27.68 -14.57 -8.81
C LEU A 131 -26.20 -14.56 -9.23
N ILE A 132 -25.77 -13.56 -10.00
CA ILE A 132 -24.37 -13.38 -10.38
C ILE A 132 -23.51 -13.14 -9.15
N SER A 133 -23.98 -12.33 -8.20
CA SER A 133 -23.25 -12.05 -6.95
C SER A 133 -23.11 -13.29 -6.09
N LEU A 134 -24.19 -14.08 -5.94
CA LEU A 134 -24.17 -15.35 -5.22
C LEU A 134 -23.26 -16.38 -5.90
N LEU A 135 -23.28 -16.44 -7.24
CA LEU A 135 -22.38 -17.30 -8.01
C LEU A 135 -20.92 -16.86 -7.85
N ALA A 136 -20.65 -15.56 -7.91
CA ALA A 136 -19.33 -15.00 -7.69
C ALA A 136 -18.83 -15.30 -6.27
N ILE A 137 -19.67 -15.17 -5.24
CA ILE A 137 -19.33 -15.56 -3.85
C ILE A 137 -19.04 -17.06 -3.76
N GLY A 138 -19.84 -17.90 -4.42
CA GLY A 138 -19.66 -19.36 -4.39
C GLY A 138 -18.42 -19.85 -5.15
N LEU A 139 -18.02 -19.13 -6.21
CA LEU A 139 -16.83 -19.42 -7.00
C LEU A 139 -15.58 -18.68 -6.51
N ALA A 140 -15.75 -17.66 -5.65
CA ALA A 140 -14.64 -16.91 -5.11
C ALA A 140 -13.75 -17.82 -4.26
N PRO A 141 -12.42 -17.80 -4.47
CA PRO A 141 -11.52 -18.55 -3.62
C PRO A 141 -11.61 -18.03 -2.18
N LYS A 142 -11.63 -18.95 -1.20
CA LYS A 142 -11.72 -18.61 0.23
C LYS A 142 -10.53 -17.79 0.73
N ILE A 143 -9.41 -17.87 0.03
CA ILE A 143 -8.17 -17.14 0.29
C ILE A 143 -7.74 -16.59 -1.07
N GLY A 144 -7.50 -15.28 -1.15
CA GLY A 144 -7.05 -14.66 -2.39
C GLY A 144 -5.71 -15.24 -2.87
N ALA A 145 -5.37 -15.09 -4.15
CA ALA A 145 -4.07 -15.53 -4.67
C ALA A 145 -2.89 -14.87 -3.90
N PHE A 146 -3.05 -13.58 -3.57
CA PHE A 146 -2.09 -12.84 -2.75
C PHE A 146 -1.95 -13.38 -1.33
N GLU A 147 -3.08 -13.62 -0.65
CA GLU A 147 -3.07 -14.18 0.71
C GLU A 147 -2.51 -15.60 0.74
N THR A 148 -2.76 -16.40 -0.30
CA THR A 148 -2.21 -17.75 -0.46
C THR A 148 -0.69 -17.69 -0.57
N ASP A 149 -0.16 -16.80 -1.41
CA ASP A 149 1.28 -16.62 -1.57
C ASP A 149 1.93 -16.13 -0.26
N MET A 150 1.31 -15.19 0.44
CA MET A 150 1.76 -14.75 1.76
C MET A 150 1.77 -15.89 2.79
N LEU A 151 0.73 -16.73 2.81
CA LEU A 151 0.63 -17.87 3.73
C LEU A 151 1.72 -18.91 3.45
N VAL A 152 1.92 -19.27 2.18
CA VAL A 152 2.95 -20.22 1.75
C VAL A 152 4.35 -19.69 2.10
N ASN A 153 4.64 -18.43 1.79
CA ASN A 153 5.91 -17.81 2.14
C ASN A 153 6.12 -17.75 3.67
N GLY A 154 5.07 -17.44 4.44
CA GLY A 154 5.11 -17.48 5.90
C GLY A 154 5.41 -18.87 6.45
N LEU A 155 4.81 -19.92 5.89
CA LEU A 155 5.08 -21.31 6.28
C LEU A 155 6.53 -21.72 5.96
N HIS A 156 7.05 -21.37 4.79
CA HIS A 156 8.47 -21.63 4.46
C HIS A 156 9.44 -20.92 5.40
N GLN A 157 9.13 -19.68 5.79
CA GLN A 157 9.94 -18.96 6.78
C GLN A 157 9.86 -19.59 8.18
N ALA A 158 8.67 -20.03 8.60
CA ALA A 158 8.48 -20.71 9.88
C ALA A 158 9.23 -22.05 9.93
N ASP A 159 9.19 -22.84 8.86
CA ASP A 159 9.96 -24.09 8.74
C ASP A 159 11.46 -23.83 8.79
N THR A 160 11.96 -22.83 8.05
CA THR A 160 13.37 -22.43 8.07
C THR A 160 13.80 -21.99 9.48
N LYS A 161 12.95 -21.25 10.20
CA LYS A 161 13.19 -20.81 11.58
C LYS A 161 13.20 -21.99 12.56
N LEU A 162 12.30 -22.96 12.42
CA LEU A 162 12.27 -24.17 13.24
C LEU A 162 13.51 -25.04 13.03
N ASN A 163 13.88 -25.28 11.77
CA ASN A 163 15.10 -26.02 11.42
C ASN A 163 16.36 -25.32 11.95
N ARG A 164 16.37 -23.99 11.98
CA ARG A 164 17.43 -23.21 12.63
C ARG A 164 17.43 -23.35 14.15
N THR A 165 16.29 -23.17 14.82
CA THR A 165 16.21 -23.34 16.28
C THR A 165 16.68 -24.73 16.68
N LYS A 166 16.28 -25.75 15.91
CA LYS A 166 16.78 -27.11 16.06
C LYS A 166 18.29 -27.19 15.84
N SER A 167 18.83 -26.67 14.74
CA SER A 167 20.27 -26.69 14.48
C SER A 167 21.09 -25.91 15.51
N LEU A 168 20.58 -24.80 16.05
CA LEU A 168 21.26 -24.02 17.09
C LEU A 168 21.20 -24.74 18.44
N ALA A 169 20.09 -25.42 18.75
CA ALA A 169 19.98 -26.28 19.92
C ALA A 169 20.93 -27.50 19.81
N GLU A 170 21.01 -28.12 18.63
CA GLU A 170 21.90 -29.26 18.36
C GLU A 170 23.39 -28.87 18.32
N LYS A 171 23.72 -27.67 17.79
CA LYS A 171 25.09 -27.13 17.75
C LYS A 171 25.49 -26.37 19.03
N GLY A 172 24.57 -26.24 19.98
CA GLY A 172 24.74 -25.49 21.23
C GLY A 172 25.87 -26.00 22.13
N GLU A 173 26.46 -27.16 21.84
CA GLU A 173 27.64 -27.68 22.54
C GLU A 173 28.98 -27.43 21.80
N ALA A 174 29.00 -27.00 20.53
CA ALA A 174 30.20 -27.12 19.68
C ALA A 174 30.83 -25.82 19.13
N SER A 175 30.23 -24.63 19.27
CA SER A 175 30.88 -23.40 18.75
C SER A 175 30.62 -22.15 19.60
N SER A 176 31.25 -22.09 20.78
CA SER A 176 31.27 -20.88 21.61
C SER A 176 32.19 -19.77 21.09
N TYR A 177 32.88 -19.96 19.95
CA TYR A 177 33.90 -19.00 19.47
C TYR A 177 33.85 -18.61 17.98
N ASN A 178 33.08 -19.28 17.11
CA ASN A 178 33.08 -18.96 15.68
C ASN A 178 31.68 -18.58 15.16
N ILE A 179 31.56 -17.36 14.61
CA ILE A 179 30.37 -16.88 13.90
C ILE A 179 30.20 -17.74 12.64
N ALA A 180 29.03 -18.37 12.50
CA ALA A 180 28.71 -19.22 11.36
C ALA A 180 28.69 -18.42 10.05
N ASP A 181 29.28 -18.99 9.01
CA ASP A 181 29.18 -18.46 7.64
C ASP A 181 27.75 -18.56 7.10
N GLY A 182 27.43 -17.67 6.16
CA GLY A 182 26.14 -17.60 5.49
C GLY A 182 25.49 -16.22 5.58
N VAL A 183 24.24 -16.14 5.12
CA VAL A 183 23.51 -14.88 4.93
C VAL A 183 22.21 -14.89 5.73
N THR A 184 21.99 -13.89 6.58
CA THR A 184 20.68 -13.59 7.17
C THR A 184 20.08 -12.39 6.45
N ILE A 185 18.87 -12.52 5.89
CA ILE A 185 18.14 -11.44 5.23
C ILE A 185 16.95 -11.07 6.09
N ILE A 186 16.89 -9.83 6.56
CA ILE A 186 15.79 -9.25 7.33
C ILE A 186 15.10 -8.23 6.43
N GLY A 187 13.93 -8.56 5.88
CA GLY A 187 13.28 -7.78 4.84
C GLY A 187 11.82 -7.38 5.10
N ASP A 188 11.31 -6.49 4.26
CA ASP A 188 9.91 -6.04 4.24
C ASP A 188 9.05 -6.77 3.18
N SER A 189 7.90 -6.19 2.80
CA SER A 189 7.02 -6.72 1.76
C SER A 189 7.69 -6.89 0.40
N VAL A 190 8.67 -6.05 0.05
CA VAL A 190 9.36 -6.12 -1.24
C VAL A 190 10.28 -7.34 -1.26
N THR A 191 10.99 -7.58 -0.14
CA THR A 191 11.77 -8.81 0.03
C THR A 191 10.86 -10.04 0.05
N LEU A 192 9.71 -9.96 0.73
CA LEU A 192 8.73 -11.05 0.79
C LEU A 192 8.26 -11.44 -0.61
N ARG A 193 7.97 -10.46 -1.47
CA ARG A 193 7.58 -10.67 -2.87
C ARG A 193 8.68 -11.31 -3.72
N ALA A 194 9.96 -11.14 -3.33
CA ALA A 194 11.12 -11.73 -4.02
C ALA A 194 11.61 -13.05 -3.38
N SER A 195 10.86 -13.65 -2.44
CA SER A 195 11.35 -14.80 -1.65
C SER A 195 11.78 -16.00 -2.48
N THR A 196 11.02 -16.33 -3.54
CA THR A 196 11.32 -17.49 -4.40
C THR A 196 12.64 -17.31 -5.16
N PRO A 197 12.83 -16.25 -5.99
CA PRO A 197 14.12 -16.03 -6.64
C PRO A 197 15.28 -15.83 -5.66
N LEU A 198 15.05 -15.22 -4.49
CA LEU A 198 16.07 -15.11 -3.44
C LEU A 198 16.57 -16.47 -2.99
N LYS A 199 15.67 -17.44 -2.79
CA LYS A 199 16.03 -18.81 -2.42
C LYS A 199 16.73 -19.56 -3.56
N GLU A 200 16.44 -19.24 -4.82
CA GLU A 200 17.13 -19.83 -5.96
C GLU A 200 18.58 -19.33 -6.07
N VAL A 201 18.81 -18.02 -5.90
CA VAL A 201 20.13 -17.40 -6.07
C VAL A 201 21.01 -17.44 -4.81
N LEU A 202 20.40 -17.60 -3.64
CA LEU A 202 21.04 -17.74 -2.33
C LEU A 202 20.37 -18.90 -1.54
N PRO A 203 20.59 -20.16 -1.94
CA PRO A 203 19.89 -21.32 -1.36
C PRO A 203 20.10 -21.51 0.15
N ASP A 204 21.25 -21.07 0.66
CA ASP A 204 21.60 -21.17 2.08
C ASP A 204 21.24 -19.89 2.88
N ALA A 205 20.67 -18.88 2.25
CA ALA A 205 20.27 -17.66 2.94
C ALA A 205 19.04 -17.88 3.82
N GLN A 206 19.09 -17.30 5.01
CA GLN A 206 17.97 -17.28 5.95
C GLN A 206 17.16 -16.02 5.72
N VAL A 207 16.05 -16.15 5.01
CA VAL A 207 15.13 -15.04 4.72
C VAL A 207 14.07 -14.95 5.82
N ASP A 208 14.03 -13.81 6.50
CA ASP A 208 12.95 -13.39 7.41
C ASP A 208 12.37 -12.10 6.83
N ALA A 209 11.21 -12.19 6.17
CA ALA A 209 10.57 -11.07 5.47
C ALA A 209 9.08 -10.96 5.80
N GLN A 210 8.59 -9.74 6.04
CA GLN A 210 7.21 -9.52 6.47
C GLN A 210 6.62 -8.22 5.90
N GLY A 211 5.34 -8.27 5.51
CA GLY A 211 4.67 -7.21 4.75
C GLY A 211 4.87 -5.78 5.27
N SER A 212 4.48 -5.51 6.51
CA SER A 212 4.52 -4.16 7.09
C SER A 212 5.81 -3.85 7.86
N ARG A 213 6.89 -4.60 7.61
CA ARG A 213 8.12 -4.43 8.37
C ARG A 213 8.82 -3.12 8.01
N ASN A 214 9.18 -2.34 9.02
CA ASN A 214 10.01 -1.15 8.87
C ASN A 214 11.43 -1.36 9.44
N THR A 215 12.29 -0.36 9.26
CA THR A 215 13.71 -0.41 9.66
C THR A 215 13.90 -0.56 11.17
N ALA A 216 13.05 0.07 11.98
CA ALA A 216 13.11 -0.07 13.44
C ALA A 216 12.86 -1.51 13.89
N GLN A 217 11.86 -2.17 13.28
CA GLN A 217 11.58 -3.59 13.54
C GLN A 217 12.70 -4.49 13.03
N ALA A 218 13.29 -4.19 11.86
CA ALA A 218 14.44 -4.94 11.38
C ALA A 218 15.65 -4.85 12.33
N ARG A 219 15.90 -3.67 12.91
CA ARG A 219 16.91 -3.48 13.96
C ARG A 219 16.65 -4.33 15.20
N GLU A 220 15.40 -4.38 15.66
CA GLU A 220 15.02 -5.23 16.80
C GLU A 220 15.23 -6.72 16.50
N ILE A 221 14.84 -7.18 15.31
CA ILE A 221 15.04 -8.57 14.88
C ILE A 221 16.53 -8.91 14.79
N MET A 222 17.34 -8.01 14.21
CA MET A 222 18.80 -8.18 14.15
C MET A 222 19.39 -8.31 15.56
N SER A 223 18.98 -7.43 16.47
CA SER A 223 19.46 -7.42 17.86
C SER A 223 19.08 -8.70 18.61
N ASN A 224 17.84 -9.17 18.44
CA ASN A 224 17.36 -10.40 19.04
C ASN A 224 18.09 -11.63 18.47
N ASN A 225 18.33 -11.65 17.15
CA ASN A 225 19.10 -12.71 16.49
C ASN A 225 20.57 -12.74 16.96
N ALA A 226 21.17 -11.57 17.16
CA ALA A 226 22.51 -11.44 17.72
C ALA A 226 22.57 -11.96 19.16
N ALA A 227 21.63 -11.56 20.02
CA ALA A 227 21.55 -12.01 21.41
C ALA A 227 21.32 -13.53 21.53
N ALA A 228 20.57 -14.11 20.60
CA ALA A 228 20.34 -15.55 20.51
C ALA A 228 21.48 -16.33 19.82
N GLY A 229 22.58 -15.67 19.42
CA GLY A 229 23.71 -16.31 18.73
C GLY A 229 23.38 -16.86 17.34
N GLY A 230 22.27 -16.44 16.74
CA GLY A 230 21.78 -16.99 15.47
C GLY A 230 22.01 -16.08 14.25
N LEU A 231 22.62 -14.91 14.43
CA LEU A 231 22.99 -14.04 13.32
C LEU A 231 24.16 -14.66 12.54
N LEU A 232 24.05 -14.79 11.22
CA LEU A 232 25.14 -15.29 10.37
C LEU A 232 26.14 -14.18 10.04
N LYS A 233 27.31 -14.56 9.52
CA LYS A 233 28.42 -13.62 9.21
C LYS A 233 28.01 -12.46 8.29
N THR A 234 27.13 -12.70 7.31
CA THR A 234 26.60 -11.65 6.43
C THR A 234 25.15 -11.34 6.78
N VAL A 235 24.87 -10.08 7.09
CA VAL A 235 23.53 -9.60 7.47
C VAL A 235 23.03 -8.63 6.42
N VAL A 236 21.91 -8.94 5.79
CA VAL A 236 21.21 -8.06 4.84
C VAL A 236 20.00 -7.46 5.54
N VAL A 237 19.90 -6.14 5.56
CA VAL A 237 18.71 -5.41 5.99
C VAL A 237 18.06 -4.80 4.76
N ALA A 238 16.88 -5.31 4.43
CA ALA A 238 16.15 -5.02 3.21
C ALA A 238 14.80 -4.34 3.53
N THR A 239 14.89 -3.18 4.16
CA THR A 239 13.74 -2.39 4.63
C THR A 239 13.92 -0.92 4.29
N GLY A 240 12.83 -0.17 4.25
CA GLY A 240 12.88 1.29 4.26
C GLY A 240 11.77 1.96 3.45
N VAL A 241 10.99 1.19 2.67
CA VAL A 241 9.81 1.73 1.98
C VAL A 241 8.62 1.87 2.94
N ASN A 242 8.52 0.99 3.93
CA ASN A 242 7.67 1.18 5.10
C ASN A 242 8.31 2.22 6.03
N ILE A 243 7.86 3.47 5.89
CA ILE A 243 8.51 4.65 6.45
C ILE A 243 8.52 4.67 7.99
N VAL A 244 9.68 5.03 8.54
CA VAL A 244 9.83 5.61 9.88
C VAL A 244 10.54 6.96 9.73
N PHE A 245 10.06 7.99 10.43
CA PHE A 245 10.61 9.34 10.25
C PHE A 245 12.02 9.50 10.86
N ASN A 246 12.38 8.69 11.85
CA ASN A 246 13.70 8.62 12.47
C ASN A 246 14.63 7.60 11.76
N TYR A 247 14.56 7.51 10.43
CA TYR A 247 15.28 6.48 9.67
C TYR A 247 16.81 6.60 9.82
N GLU A 248 17.34 7.81 10.00
CA GLU A 248 18.79 8.03 10.20
C GLU A 248 19.24 7.42 11.52
N GLU A 249 18.47 7.63 12.59
CA GLU A 249 18.72 7.04 13.90
C GLU A 249 18.65 5.51 13.84
N GLU A 250 17.63 4.94 13.19
CA GLU A 250 17.50 3.48 13.06
C GLU A 250 18.65 2.86 12.25
N LEU A 251 19.08 3.49 11.14
CA LEU A 251 20.21 3.05 10.34
C LEU A 251 21.54 3.16 11.09
N ASN A 252 21.74 4.25 11.84
CA ASN A 252 22.91 4.41 12.70
C ASN A 252 22.95 3.34 13.79
N GLU A 253 21.82 3.05 14.42
CA GLU A 253 21.74 2.02 15.44
C GLU A 253 21.95 0.62 14.84
N LEU A 254 21.50 0.32 13.61
CA LEU A 254 21.88 -0.92 12.91
C LEU A 254 23.41 -1.06 12.77
N VAL A 255 24.09 -0.02 12.28
CA VAL A 255 25.55 -0.02 12.12
C VAL A 255 26.28 -0.15 13.47
N LYS A 256 25.77 0.54 14.50
CA LYS A 256 26.34 0.57 15.85
C LYS A 256 26.13 -0.75 16.60
N THR A 257 24.94 -1.34 16.53
CA THR A 257 24.57 -2.56 17.28
C THR A 257 24.94 -3.84 16.56
N LEU A 258 25.28 -3.80 15.27
CA LEU A 258 25.85 -4.96 14.56
C LEU A 258 27.01 -5.55 15.38
N PRO A 259 27.00 -6.83 15.74
CA PRO A 259 28.09 -7.41 16.53
C PRO A 259 29.40 -7.46 15.74
N LYS A 260 30.51 -7.58 16.47
CA LYS A 260 31.83 -7.78 15.85
C LYS A 260 31.86 -9.11 15.08
N GLY A 261 32.61 -9.15 13.99
CA GLY A 261 32.75 -10.32 13.13
C GLY A 261 31.63 -10.51 12.10
N HIS A 262 30.64 -9.60 12.07
CA HIS A 262 29.62 -9.55 11.02
C HIS A 262 29.91 -8.46 10.00
N ARG A 263 29.36 -8.62 8.79
CA ARG A 263 29.27 -7.56 7.77
C ARG A 263 27.80 -7.24 7.48
N LEU A 264 27.53 -5.99 7.13
CA LEU A 264 26.18 -5.49 6.91
C LEU A 264 25.98 -5.13 5.44
N ILE A 265 24.84 -5.50 4.89
CA ILE A 265 24.36 -5.08 3.57
C ILE A 265 23.07 -4.33 3.79
N LEU A 266 22.99 -3.10 3.28
CA LEU A 266 21.77 -2.30 3.27
C LEU A 266 21.19 -2.32 1.86
N VAL A 267 19.93 -2.75 1.73
CA VAL A 267 19.18 -2.67 0.47
C VAL A 267 18.46 -1.33 0.44
N THR A 268 18.72 -0.50 -0.57
CA THR A 268 18.11 0.83 -0.66
C THR A 268 16.62 0.73 -1.04
N PRO A 269 15.69 1.37 -0.31
CA PRO A 269 14.27 1.31 -0.63
C PRO A 269 13.94 2.10 -1.89
N TYR A 270 12.88 1.69 -2.59
CA TYR A 270 12.33 2.41 -3.74
C TYR A 270 10.84 2.65 -3.54
N ASP A 271 10.44 3.91 -3.70
CA ASP A 271 9.03 4.29 -3.87
C ASP A 271 8.95 5.19 -5.12
N GLY A 272 8.40 4.66 -6.20
CA GLY A 272 8.24 5.40 -7.46
C GLY A 272 7.20 6.53 -7.40
N ASN A 273 6.49 6.67 -6.28
CA ASN A 273 5.63 7.81 -6.00
C ASN A 273 6.35 8.95 -5.27
N SER A 274 7.67 8.85 -5.04
CA SER A 274 8.45 9.83 -4.25
C SER A 274 8.24 11.29 -4.70
N ASP A 275 8.13 11.54 -6.02
CA ASP A 275 7.93 12.90 -6.56
C ASP A 275 6.55 13.50 -6.23
N LYS A 276 5.61 12.68 -5.73
CA LYS A 276 4.28 13.10 -5.31
C LYS A 276 4.22 13.51 -3.83
N TYR A 277 5.31 13.27 -3.07
CA TYR A 277 5.33 13.54 -1.64
C TYR A 277 6.12 14.81 -1.31
N ASP A 278 5.57 15.65 -0.44
CA ASP A 278 6.27 16.81 0.12
C ASP A 278 7.56 16.40 0.87
N ASN A 279 7.58 15.18 1.44
CA ASN A 279 8.73 14.61 2.14
C ASN A 279 8.99 13.16 1.66
N PRO A 280 9.86 12.96 0.66
CA PRO A 280 10.15 11.64 0.10
C PRO A 280 11.11 10.85 1.01
N VAL A 281 10.60 10.31 2.12
CA VAL A 281 11.42 9.67 3.15
C VAL A 281 12.15 8.42 2.64
N ALA A 282 11.54 7.60 1.78
CA ALA A 282 12.21 6.43 1.19
C ALA A 282 13.45 6.83 0.37
N GLU A 283 13.38 7.91 -0.41
CA GLU A 283 14.52 8.38 -1.20
C GLU A 283 15.64 8.93 -0.30
N LYS A 284 15.28 9.68 0.75
CA LYS A 284 16.25 10.15 1.77
C LYS A 284 16.90 8.98 2.52
N HIS A 285 16.13 7.97 2.86
CA HIS A 285 16.63 6.73 3.46
C HIS A 285 17.65 6.05 2.54
N ALA A 286 17.34 5.89 1.24
CA ALA A 286 18.25 5.31 0.26
C ALA A 286 19.56 6.11 0.15
N GLN A 287 19.49 7.44 0.16
CA GLN A 287 20.67 8.30 0.15
C GLN A 287 21.52 8.11 1.42
N TYR A 288 20.91 8.12 2.60
CA TYR A 288 21.62 7.95 3.87
C TYR A 288 22.28 6.56 4.01
N ALA A 289 21.60 5.51 3.56
CA ALA A 289 22.19 4.17 3.51
C ALA A 289 23.48 4.15 2.67
N ARG A 290 23.48 4.80 1.49
CA ARG A 290 24.68 4.94 0.65
C ARG A 290 25.81 5.71 1.35
N GLU A 291 25.50 6.71 2.17
CA GLU A 291 26.50 7.43 2.98
C GLU A 291 27.14 6.53 4.03
N LEU A 292 26.34 5.74 4.75
CA LEU A 292 26.85 4.78 5.73
C LEU A 292 27.77 3.74 5.09
N ALA A 293 27.44 3.23 3.91
CA ALA A 293 28.31 2.29 3.20
C ALA A 293 29.63 2.92 2.70
N LYS A 294 29.65 4.23 2.42
CA LYS A 294 30.90 4.95 2.14
C LYS A 294 31.74 5.14 3.41
N LYS A 295 31.07 5.31 4.55
CA LYS A 295 31.71 5.60 5.85
C LYS A 295 32.28 4.36 6.54
N TYR A 296 31.63 3.21 6.41
CA TYR A 296 32.00 1.97 7.12
C TYR A 296 32.36 0.86 6.13
N ALA A 297 33.62 0.42 6.15
CA ALA A 297 34.12 -0.58 5.21
C ALA A 297 33.43 -1.96 5.29
N TYR A 298 32.81 -2.28 6.43
CA TYR A 298 32.02 -3.50 6.64
C TYR A 298 30.55 -3.36 6.25
N VAL A 299 30.15 -2.21 5.68
CA VAL A 299 28.80 -1.94 5.19
C VAL A 299 28.83 -1.87 3.66
N THR A 300 28.03 -2.70 3.00
CA THR A 300 27.89 -2.76 1.53
C THR A 300 26.47 -2.37 1.11
N ILE A 301 26.30 -1.78 -0.07
CA ILE A 301 24.98 -1.49 -0.63
C ILE A 301 24.56 -2.55 -1.65
N ALA A 302 23.30 -2.99 -1.54
CA ALA A 302 22.52 -3.52 -2.65
C ALA A 302 21.60 -2.38 -3.14
N ASP A 303 21.89 -1.78 -4.29
CA ASP A 303 21.26 -0.52 -4.68
C ASP A 303 19.96 -0.77 -5.47
N TRP A 304 18.97 -1.35 -4.80
CA TRP A 304 17.66 -1.59 -5.38
C TRP A 304 17.00 -0.30 -5.85
N ASN A 305 17.12 0.81 -5.11
CA ASN A 305 16.61 2.11 -5.52
C ASN A 305 17.12 2.55 -6.91
N THR A 306 18.42 2.39 -7.17
CA THR A 306 19.00 2.71 -8.48
C THR A 306 18.53 1.73 -9.55
N THR A 307 18.54 0.44 -9.24
CA THR A 307 18.13 -0.63 -10.17
C THR A 307 16.67 -0.47 -10.57
N ALA A 308 15.77 -0.30 -9.61
CA ALA A 308 14.34 -0.04 -9.81
C ALA A 308 14.06 1.10 -10.78
N LYS A 309 14.79 2.23 -10.66
CA LYS A 309 14.65 3.39 -11.56
C LYS A 309 15.06 3.10 -13.00
N GLN A 310 15.97 2.15 -13.22
CA GLN A 310 16.46 1.77 -14.55
C GLN A 310 15.54 0.79 -15.27
N HIS A 311 14.56 0.24 -14.57
CA HIS A 311 13.64 -0.77 -15.06
C HIS A 311 12.17 -0.29 -15.00
N PRO A 312 11.78 0.77 -15.76
CA PRO A 312 10.42 1.29 -15.76
C PRO A 312 9.35 0.23 -16.13
N GLU A 313 9.73 -0.78 -16.91
CA GLU A 313 8.86 -1.85 -17.38
C GLU A 313 8.26 -2.71 -16.25
N ILE A 314 8.94 -2.85 -15.11
CA ILE A 314 8.43 -3.66 -13.99
C ILE A 314 7.40 -2.90 -13.14
N TRP A 315 7.11 -1.64 -13.46
CA TRP A 315 6.21 -0.77 -12.68
C TRP A 315 4.89 -0.48 -13.38
N VAL A 316 4.74 -0.90 -14.64
CA VAL A 316 3.50 -0.69 -15.40
C VAL A 316 2.36 -1.40 -14.68
N GLY A 317 1.32 -0.64 -14.30
CA GLY A 317 0.13 -1.16 -13.63
C GLY A 317 0.30 -1.55 -12.16
N SER A 318 1.49 -1.36 -11.59
CA SER A 318 1.76 -1.65 -10.18
C SER A 318 1.56 -0.41 -9.29
N ASP A 319 1.71 -0.57 -7.97
CA ASP A 319 1.64 0.55 -7.01
C ASP A 319 2.94 1.38 -6.93
N HIS A 320 3.93 1.09 -7.78
CA HIS A 320 5.27 1.67 -7.80
C HIS A 320 6.13 1.41 -6.54
N ILE A 321 5.76 0.41 -5.72
CA ILE A 321 6.53 -0.09 -4.58
C ILE A 321 6.78 -1.60 -4.76
N HIS A 322 5.71 -2.34 -5.03
CA HIS A 322 5.73 -3.76 -5.37
C HIS A 322 5.81 -3.89 -6.90
N PHE A 323 6.89 -4.50 -7.37
CA PHE A 323 7.14 -4.71 -8.80
C PHE A 323 6.11 -5.68 -9.40
N GLY A 324 5.71 -5.41 -10.64
CA GLY A 324 4.85 -6.21 -11.50
C GLY A 324 3.37 -6.21 -11.12
N GLU A 325 2.51 -6.06 -12.13
CA GLU A 325 1.05 -6.22 -12.04
C GLU A 325 0.64 -7.68 -12.33
N ASP A 326 1.34 -8.34 -13.26
CA ASP A 326 1.06 -9.69 -13.74
C ASP A 326 2.20 -10.68 -13.44
N ALA A 327 1.99 -11.96 -13.75
CA ALA A 327 2.95 -13.01 -13.43
C ALA A 327 4.34 -12.79 -14.07
N ASP A 328 4.40 -12.28 -15.31
CA ASP A 328 5.65 -12.11 -16.05
C ASP A 328 6.47 -10.93 -15.50
N THR A 329 5.81 -9.79 -15.26
CA THR A 329 6.42 -8.59 -14.69
C THR A 329 6.80 -8.79 -13.21
N ILE A 330 6.02 -9.56 -12.44
CA ILE A 330 6.38 -9.98 -11.08
C ILE A 330 7.64 -10.85 -11.10
N ALA A 331 7.69 -11.82 -12.00
CA ALA A 331 8.84 -12.71 -12.13
C ALA A 331 10.10 -11.94 -12.58
N ALA A 332 9.97 -10.97 -13.49
CA ALA A 332 11.07 -10.11 -13.91
C ALA A 332 11.59 -9.24 -12.75
N GLY A 333 10.70 -8.52 -12.07
CA GLY A 333 11.07 -7.64 -10.95
C GLY A 333 11.68 -8.39 -9.76
N SER A 334 11.11 -9.55 -9.39
CA SER A 334 11.62 -10.38 -8.31
C SER A 334 13.02 -10.94 -8.60
N ARG A 335 13.30 -11.33 -9.85
CA ARG A 335 14.65 -11.76 -10.26
C ARG A 335 15.65 -10.62 -10.17
N LEU A 336 15.32 -9.42 -10.64
CA LEU A 336 16.20 -8.24 -10.54
C LEU A 336 16.52 -7.91 -9.07
N TYR A 337 15.51 -7.92 -8.21
CA TYR A 337 15.68 -7.69 -6.76
C TYR A 337 16.63 -8.71 -6.13
N ALA A 338 16.41 -10.00 -6.42
CA ALA A 338 17.23 -11.09 -5.91
C ALA A 338 18.69 -11.02 -6.43
N GLN A 339 18.89 -10.68 -7.70
CA GLN A 339 20.21 -10.50 -8.31
C GLN A 339 20.98 -9.34 -7.69
N GLU A 340 20.33 -8.22 -7.38
CA GLU A 340 20.98 -7.07 -6.75
C GLU A 340 21.45 -7.42 -5.32
N ILE A 341 20.65 -8.18 -4.56
CA ILE A 341 21.07 -8.71 -3.25
C ILE A 341 22.21 -9.72 -3.41
N GLN A 342 22.12 -10.66 -4.35
CA GLN A 342 23.19 -11.65 -4.60
C GLN A 342 24.52 -10.96 -4.92
N LYS A 343 24.50 -9.98 -5.83
CA LYS A 343 25.67 -9.18 -6.21
C LYS A 343 26.29 -8.48 -5.00
N ALA A 344 25.47 -7.89 -4.12
CA ALA A 344 25.96 -7.26 -2.90
C ALA A 344 26.54 -8.27 -1.91
N VAL A 345 25.93 -9.46 -1.78
CA VAL A 345 26.45 -10.56 -0.95
C VAL A 345 27.82 -11.03 -1.46
N THR A 346 27.96 -11.28 -2.76
CA THR A 346 29.23 -11.66 -3.38
C THR A 346 30.30 -10.59 -3.16
N LYS A 347 29.96 -9.32 -3.42
CA LYS A 347 30.88 -8.20 -3.18
C LYS A 347 31.29 -8.09 -1.70
N ALA A 348 30.34 -8.27 -0.80
CA ALA A 348 30.60 -8.17 0.63
C ALA A 348 31.44 -9.34 1.13
N ALA A 349 31.41 -10.51 0.50
CA ALA A 349 32.14 -11.72 0.91
C ALA A 349 33.67 -11.49 0.96
N ASP A 350 34.21 -10.67 0.06
CA ASP A 350 35.62 -10.27 0.02
C ASP A 350 35.93 -9.05 0.91
N GLY A 351 34.90 -8.40 1.45
CA GLY A 351 35.01 -7.22 2.30
C GLY A 351 35.34 -7.53 3.77
N PRO A 352 35.76 -6.52 4.56
CA PRO A 352 36.04 -6.69 5.97
C PRO A 352 34.76 -6.92 6.79
N VAL A 353 34.92 -7.56 7.94
CA VAL A 353 33.90 -7.63 8.98
C VAL A 353 34.07 -6.49 9.97
N LYS A 354 33.05 -6.21 10.78
CA LYS A 354 33.13 -5.22 11.85
C LYS A 354 34.13 -5.69 12.92
N HIS A 355 35.19 -4.91 13.13
CA HIS A 355 36.22 -5.23 14.14
C HIS A 355 36.05 -4.45 15.46
N LYS A 356 35.43 -3.27 15.42
CA LYS A 356 35.27 -2.36 16.57
C LYS A 356 33.81 -2.04 16.83
#